data_AF-A0A6L2Q4K4-F1
#
_entry.id   AF-A0A6L2Q4K4-F1
#
_cell.length_a   1.000
_cell.length_b   1.000
_cell.length_c   1.000
_cell.angle_alpha   90.00
_cell.angle_beta   90.00
_cell.angle_gamma   90.00
#
_symmetry.space_group_name_H-M   'P 1'
#
loop_
_entity.id
_entity.type
_entity.pdbx_description
1 polymer ?
#
loop_
_entity_poly.entity_id
_entity_poly.type
_entity_poly.pdbx_seq_one_letter_code
_entity_poly.pdbx_strand_id
1 'polypeptide(L)'
;MKFLALCLLLAAGSCLAGVSRSNTYSVFYNSLPDELKNPFLRYQLALAVVEQAARPKASSHPSTDNLLTPEGLGLPETTFSNLKSLNTPPGFSGHLYTVVTQEHGLNFDQVISLIKTRLYCFPNSDFCVDLGDAGSHFG
;
A
#
# COMPACT_ATOMS: atom_id res chain seq x y z
N MET A 1 -40.38 12.82 -17.32
CA MET A 1 -38.94 12.63 -17.60
C MET A 1 -38.13 13.37 -16.52
N LYS A 2 -37.76 12.72 -15.40
CA LYS A 2 -37.07 13.38 -14.26
C LYS A 2 -35.90 12.56 -13.67
N PHE A 3 -35.48 11.47 -14.31
CA PHE A 3 -34.47 10.55 -13.77
C PHE A 3 -33.11 10.58 -14.49
N LEU A 4 -32.97 11.36 -15.56
CA LEU A 4 -31.71 11.42 -16.34
C LEU A 4 -30.63 12.32 -15.74
N ALA A 5 -31.00 13.26 -14.86
CA ALA A 5 -30.03 14.18 -14.24
C ALA A 5 -29.27 13.56 -13.04
N LEU A 6 -29.75 12.47 -12.45
CA LEU A 6 -29.15 11.88 -11.26
C LEU A 6 -27.93 11.01 -11.57
N CYS A 7 -27.87 10.36 -12.74
CA CYS A 7 -26.76 9.49 -13.12
C CYS A 7 -25.49 10.25 -13.51
N LEU A 8 -25.60 11.48 -14.00
CA LEU A 8 -24.45 12.31 -14.40
C LEU A 8 -23.69 12.89 -13.19
N LEU A 9 -24.37 13.12 -12.06
CA LEU A 9 -23.74 13.61 -10.82
C LEU A 9 -22.93 12.53 -10.09
N LEU A 10 -23.34 11.26 -10.19
CA LEU A 10 -22.64 10.13 -9.56
C LEU A 10 -21.32 9.77 -10.28
N ALA A 11 -21.29 9.91 -11.60
CA ALA A 11 -20.07 9.67 -12.39
C ALA A 11 -18.98 10.74 -12.14
N ALA A 12 -19.37 12.02 -12.01
CA ALA A 12 -18.43 13.11 -11.73
C ALA A 12 -17.85 13.04 -10.30
N GLY A 13 -18.66 12.63 -9.30
CA GLY A 13 -18.21 12.50 -7.92
C GLY A 13 -17.14 11.43 -7.70
N SER A 14 -17.14 10.37 -8.52
CA SER A 14 -16.21 9.24 -8.38
C SER A 14 -14.80 9.59 -8.85
N CYS A 15 -14.68 10.35 -9.95
CA CYS A 15 -13.39 10.84 -10.43
C CYS A 15 -12.80 11.91 -9.49
N LEU A 16 -13.63 12.85 -9.01
CA LEU A 16 -13.18 13.87 -8.07
C LEU A 16 -12.80 13.29 -6.70
N ALA A 17 -13.50 12.25 -6.23
CA ALA A 17 -13.14 11.53 -5.01
C ALA A 17 -11.82 10.77 -5.15
N GLY A 18 -11.55 10.17 -6.32
CA GLY A 18 -10.26 9.53 -6.61
C GLY A 18 -9.10 10.51 -6.57
N VAL A 19 -9.24 11.67 -7.22
CA VAL A 19 -8.23 12.74 -7.22
C VAL A 19 -8.04 13.33 -5.83
N SER A 20 -9.13 13.59 -5.09
CA SER A 20 -9.09 14.11 -3.72
C SER A 20 -8.41 13.14 -2.74
N ARG A 21 -8.67 11.83 -2.87
CA ARG A 21 -8.00 10.79 -2.06
C ARG A 21 -6.51 10.66 -2.39
N SER A 22 -6.16 10.62 -3.69
CA SER A 22 -4.75 10.61 -4.12
C SER A 22 -3.99 11.81 -3.58
N ASN A 23 -4.59 13.01 -3.64
CA ASN A 23 -4.02 14.22 -3.04
C ASN A 23 -3.87 14.10 -1.50
N THR A 24 -4.85 13.51 -0.81
CA THR A 24 -4.77 13.28 0.65
C THR A 24 -3.61 12.34 1.02
N TYR A 25 -3.43 11.27 0.24
CA TYR A 25 -2.36 10.30 0.47
C TYR A 25 -0.99 10.91 0.19
N SER A 26 -0.86 11.68 -0.89
CA SER A 26 0.38 12.39 -1.22
C SER A 26 0.76 13.39 -0.14
N VAL A 27 -0.16 14.26 0.29
CA VAL A 27 0.08 15.24 1.35
C VAL A 27 0.51 14.56 2.65
N PHE A 28 -0.16 13.47 3.03
CA PHE A 28 0.22 12.72 4.22
C PHE A 28 1.62 12.11 4.09
N TYR A 29 1.89 11.38 3.00
CA TYR A 29 3.17 10.71 2.79
C TYR A 29 4.35 11.70 2.73
N ASN A 30 4.15 12.84 2.05
CA ASN A 30 5.15 13.89 1.94
C ASN A 30 5.38 14.64 3.25
N SER A 31 4.44 14.60 4.20
CA SER A 31 4.61 15.17 5.54
C SER A 31 5.46 14.29 6.48
N LEU A 32 5.70 13.03 6.11
CA LEU A 32 6.53 12.13 6.92
C LEU A 32 8.02 12.53 6.83
N PRO A 33 8.78 12.43 7.94
CA PRO A 33 10.23 12.46 7.90
C PRO A 33 10.78 11.44 6.89
N ASP A 34 11.85 11.80 6.18
CA ASP A 34 12.41 10.96 5.12
C ASP A 34 12.85 9.59 5.65
N GLU A 35 13.37 9.53 6.89
CA GLU A 35 13.73 8.27 7.54
C GLU A 35 12.54 7.34 7.80
N LEU A 36 11.31 7.88 7.87
CA LEU A 36 10.10 7.10 8.10
C LEU A 36 9.40 6.69 6.81
N LYS A 37 9.67 7.31 5.67
CA LYS A 37 8.98 7.04 4.39
C LYS A 37 9.06 5.57 3.97
N ASN A 38 10.26 4.99 3.95
CA ASN A 38 10.44 3.57 3.58
C ASN A 38 9.86 2.60 4.63
N PRO A 39 10.17 2.74 5.92
CA PRO A 39 9.53 1.94 6.97
C PRO A 39 8.00 1.99 6.93
N PHE A 40 7.44 3.18 6.69
CA PHE A 40 6.00 3.39 6.55
C PHE A 40 5.42 2.61 5.38
N LEU A 41 6.00 2.69 4.17
CA LEU A 41 5.51 1.91 3.02
C LEU A 41 5.56 0.40 3.28
N ARG A 42 6.61 -0.10 3.94
CA ARG A 42 6.72 -1.52 4.31
C ARG A 42 5.58 -1.93 5.25
N TYR A 43 5.37 -1.12 6.28
CA TYR A 43 4.32 -1.36 7.27
C TYR A 43 2.91 -1.32 6.63
N GLN A 44 2.64 -0.34 5.76
CA GLN A 44 1.35 -0.22 5.08
C GLN A 44 1.10 -1.36 4.08
N LEU A 45 2.12 -1.82 3.35
CA LEU A 45 1.98 -3.01 2.51
C LEU A 45 1.73 -4.28 3.35
N ALA A 46 2.43 -4.43 4.47
CA ALA A 46 2.22 -5.56 5.38
C ALA A 46 0.80 -5.59 5.95
N LEU A 47 0.25 -4.42 6.34
CA LEU A 47 -1.15 -4.30 6.74
C LEU A 47 -2.08 -4.80 5.63
N ALA A 48 -1.90 -4.32 4.40
CA ALA A 48 -2.74 -4.73 3.28
C ALA A 48 -2.64 -6.23 2.98
N VAL A 49 -1.43 -6.81 3.03
CA VAL A 49 -1.20 -8.24 2.81
C VAL A 49 -1.92 -9.08 3.87
N VAL A 50 -1.80 -8.72 5.15
CA VAL A 50 -2.47 -9.43 6.25
C VAL A 50 -3.99 -9.32 6.13
N GLU A 51 -4.52 -8.14 5.78
CA GLU A 51 -5.95 -7.94 5.51
C GLU A 51 -6.46 -8.77 4.33
N GLN A 52 -5.67 -8.91 3.26
CA GLN A 52 -6.03 -9.73 2.11
C GLN A 52 -5.98 -11.23 2.43
N ALA A 53 -4.98 -11.68 3.19
CA ALA A 53 -4.82 -13.07 3.62
C ALA A 53 -5.95 -13.53 4.56
N ALA A 54 -6.51 -12.62 5.36
CA ALA A 54 -7.64 -12.89 6.24
C ALA A 54 -8.99 -13.04 5.49
N ARG A 55 -9.05 -12.76 4.19
CA ARG A 55 -10.30 -12.88 3.42
C ARG A 55 -10.65 -14.35 3.18
N PRO A 56 -11.95 -14.74 3.24
CA PRO A 56 -12.38 -16.15 3.16
C PRO A 56 -11.99 -16.93 1.89
N LYS A 57 -11.54 -16.23 0.83
CA LYS A 57 -11.11 -16.82 -0.44
C LYS A 57 -9.58 -16.83 -0.61
N ALA A 58 -8.84 -16.19 0.30
CA ALA A 58 -7.40 -16.26 0.32
C ALA A 58 -6.99 -17.48 1.14
N SER A 59 -6.16 -18.36 0.57
CA SER A 59 -5.48 -19.39 1.35
C SER A 59 -4.66 -18.71 2.43
N SER A 60 -4.83 -19.11 3.70
CA SER A 60 -3.94 -18.70 4.79
C SER A 60 -2.50 -18.95 4.34
N HIS A 61 -1.71 -17.89 4.23
CA HIS A 61 -0.35 -18.00 3.70
C HIS A 61 0.63 -18.02 4.87
N PRO A 62 1.41 -19.10 5.09
CA PRO A 62 2.31 -19.20 6.25
C PRO A 62 3.32 -18.05 6.35
N SER A 63 3.60 -17.37 5.24
CA SER A 63 4.53 -16.24 5.20
C SER A 63 3.93 -14.89 5.62
N THR A 64 2.63 -14.82 5.94
CA THR A 64 2.03 -13.65 6.61
C THR A 64 2.11 -13.74 8.13
N ASP A 65 2.38 -14.92 8.67
CA ASP A 65 2.57 -15.11 10.10
C ASP A 65 3.78 -14.28 10.56
N ASN A 66 3.56 -13.42 11.55
CA ASN A 66 4.53 -12.46 12.07
C ASN A 66 4.96 -11.34 11.10
N LEU A 67 4.32 -11.16 9.95
CA LEU A 67 4.68 -10.07 9.03
C LEU A 67 4.45 -8.69 9.66
N LEU A 68 3.43 -8.55 10.52
CA LEU A 68 3.14 -7.34 11.30
C LEU A 68 3.80 -7.36 12.68
N THR A 69 5.08 -7.72 12.74
CA THR A 69 5.94 -7.52 13.93
C THR A 69 7.17 -6.71 13.54
N PRO A 70 7.86 -6.08 14.51
CA PRO A 70 9.14 -5.42 14.25
C PRO A 70 10.14 -6.35 13.56
N GLU A 71 10.28 -7.59 14.02
CA GLU A 71 11.18 -8.59 13.43
C GLU A 71 10.76 -8.97 12.01
N GLY A 72 9.46 -9.17 11.78
CA GLY A 72 8.92 -9.51 10.45
C GLY A 72 9.19 -8.44 9.39
N LEU A 73 9.26 -7.16 9.81
CA LEU A 73 9.56 -6.02 8.95
C LEU A 73 11.04 -5.62 8.96
N GLY A 74 11.85 -6.23 9.83
CA GLY A 74 13.24 -5.83 10.08
C GLY A 74 13.36 -4.39 10.60
N LEU A 75 12.42 -3.97 11.44
CA LEU A 75 12.36 -2.62 12.02
C LEU A 75 12.68 -2.65 13.52
N PRO A 76 13.31 -1.58 14.07
CA PRO A 76 13.37 -1.38 15.50
C PRO A 76 11.96 -1.29 16.11
N GLU A 77 11.78 -1.81 17.33
CA GLU A 77 10.51 -1.75 18.08
C GLU A 77 9.95 -0.33 18.16
N THR A 78 10.83 0.66 18.37
CA THR A 78 10.47 2.08 18.45
C THR A 78 9.93 2.60 17.12
N THR A 79 10.57 2.27 16.00
CA THR A 79 10.10 2.62 14.66
C THR A 79 8.76 1.94 14.37
N PHE A 80 8.62 0.64 14.67
CA PHE A 80 7.37 -0.09 14.48
C PHE A 80 6.22 0.54 15.28
N SER A 81 6.45 0.85 16.55
CA SER A 81 5.48 1.51 17.43
C SER A 81 5.09 2.90 16.92
N ASN A 82 6.05 3.68 16.42
CA ASN A 82 5.78 4.98 15.82
C ASN A 82 4.91 4.86 14.57
N LEU A 83 5.21 3.90 13.68
CA LEU A 83 4.41 3.70 12.47
C LEU A 83 2.97 3.28 12.79
N LYS A 84 2.79 2.42 13.80
CA LYS A 84 1.47 1.98 14.27
C LYS A 84 0.63 3.10 14.86
N SER A 85 1.25 4.14 15.43
CA SER A 85 0.54 5.28 16.04
C SER A 85 0.27 6.43 15.06
N LEU A 86 0.76 6.36 13.82
CA LEU A 86 0.48 7.35 12.80
C LEU A 86 -1.01 7.37 12.44
N ASN A 87 -1.59 8.57 12.36
CA ASN A 87 -2.96 8.78 11.90
C ASN A 87 -3.05 8.68 10.36
N THR A 88 -2.82 7.47 9.85
CA THR A 88 -2.77 7.20 8.41
C THR A 88 -4.15 7.37 7.79
N PRO A 89 -4.29 8.10 6.66
CA PRO A 89 -5.57 8.25 5.99
C PRO A 89 -6.22 6.90 5.65
N PRO A 90 -7.53 6.72 5.88
CA PRO A 90 -8.22 5.47 5.57
C PRO A 90 -8.04 5.05 4.11
N GLY A 91 -7.79 3.77 3.89
CA GLY A 91 -7.61 3.18 2.57
C GLY A 91 -6.21 3.33 1.96
N PHE A 92 -5.27 3.99 2.64
CA PHE A 92 -3.89 4.13 2.17
C PHE A 92 -3.25 2.77 1.86
N SER A 93 -3.29 1.82 2.81
CA SER A 93 -2.72 0.48 2.65
C SER A 93 -3.30 -0.24 1.43
N GLY A 94 -4.62 -0.17 1.25
CA GLY A 94 -5.31 -0.79 0.11
C GLY A 94 -4.92 -0.15 -1.22
N HIS A 95 -4.79 1.18 -1.27
CA HIS A 95 -4.35 1.88 -2.47
C HIS A 95 -2.90 1.55 -2.83
N LEU A 96 -1.99 1.56 -1.85
CA LEU A 96 -0.61 1.15 -2.04
C LEU A 96 -0.50 -0.30 -2.55
N TYR A 97 -1.32 -1.21 -2.01
CA TYR A 97 -1.41 -2.58 -2.50
C TYR A 97 -1.91 -2.64 -3.95
N THR A 98 -2.90 -1.82 -4.31
CA THR A 98 -3.37 -1.70 -5.70
C THR A 98 -2.26 -1.22 -6.64
N VAL A 99 -1.47 -0.21 -6.26
CA VAL A 99 -0.33 0.27 -7.06
C VAL A 99 0.65 -0.88 -7.33
N VAL A 100 1.12 -1.58 -6.30
CA VAL A 100 2.12 -2.64 -6.50
C VAL A 100 1.57 -3.87 -7.25
N THR A 101 0.29 -4.17 -7.13
CA THR A 101 -0.30 -5.37 -7.77
C THR A 101 -0.85 -5.10 -9.17
N GLN A 102 -1.48 -3.95 -9.41
CA GLN A 102 -2.12 -3.64 -10.69
C GLN A 102 -1.20 -2.84 -11.61
N GLU A 103 -0.45 -1.88 -11.08
CA GLU A 103 0.41 -1.01 -11.89
C GLU A 103 1.79 -1.63 -12.09
N HIS A 104 2.35 -2.24 -11.03
CA HIS A 104 3.65 -2.93 -11.12
C HIS A 104 3.53 -4.45 -11.34
N GLY A 105 2.31 -5.00 -11.39
CA GLY A 105 2.06 -6.39 -11.76
C GLY A 105 2.56 -7.43 -10.75
N LEU A 106 2.83 -7.04 -9.50
CA LEU A 106 3.26 -7.99 -8.47
C LEU A 106 2.09 -8.86 -8.01
N ASN A 107 2.34 -10.17 -7.88
CA ASN A 107 1.43 -11.07 -7.19
C ASN A 107 1.67 -11.04 -5.67
N PHE A 108 0.83 -11.74 -4.93
CA PHE A 108 0.84 -11.76 -3.47
C PHE A 108 2.22 -12.13 -2.87
N ASP A 109 2.86 -13.19 -3.36
CA ASP A 109 4.18 -13.63 -2.87
C ASP A 109 5.31 -12.66 -3.23
N GLN A 110 5.19 -12.02 -4.40
CA GLN A 110 6.13 -11.00 -4.84
C GLN A 110 5.99 -9.72 -3.99
N VAL A 111 4.78 -9.36 -3.57
CA VAL A 111 4.56 -8.26 -2.61
C VAL A 111 5.16 -8.61 -1.24
N ILE A 112 4.99 -9.84 -0.75
CA ILE A 112 5.65 -10.28 0.50
C ILE A 112 7.17 -10.20 0.37
N SER A 113 7.71 -10.58 -0.78
CA SER A 113 9.14 -10.44 -1.08
C SER A 113 9.55 -8.97 -1.04
N LEU A 114 8.82 -8.08 -1.72
CA LEU A 114 9.05 -6.64 -1.73
C LEU A 114 9.06 -6.04 -0.32
N ILE A 115 8.14 -6.45 0.57
CA ILE A 115 8.10 -5.99 1.96
C ILE A 115 9.41 -6.33 2.68
N LYS A 116 9.90 -7.56 2.51
CA LYS A 116 11.10 -8.08 3.20
C LYS A 116 12.39 -7.49 2.65
N THR A 117 12.51 -7.37 1.33
CA THR A 117 13.76 -6.98 0.66
C THR A 117 13.81 -5.52 0.24
N ARG A 118 12.68 -4.79 0.29
CA ARG A 118 12.47 -3.46 -0.31
C ARG A 118 12.57 -3.40 -1.84
N LEU A 119 13.17 -4.40 -2.49
CA LEU A 119 13.34 -4.46 -3.93
C LEU A 119 12.89 -5.84 -4.43
N TYR A 120 12.03 -5.88 -5.45
CA TYR A 120 11.69 -7.09 -6.17
C TYR A 120 12.11 -6.97 -7.63
N CYS A 121 12.97 -7.88 -8.10
CA CYS A 121 13.36 -7.96 -9.51
C CYS A 121 12.68 -9.15 -10.17
N PHE A 122 12.06 -8.92 -11.33
CA PHE A 122 11.36 -9.96 -12.06
C PHE A 122 12.35 -10.94 -12.68
N PRO A 123 12.19 -12.26 -12.45
CA PRO A 123 13.04 -13.26 -13.09
C PRO A 123 12.96 -13.14 -14.61
N ASN A 124 14.12 -13.06 -15.27
CA ASN A 124 14.25 -12.94 -16.72
C ASN A 124 13.84 -11.57 -17.31
N SER A 125 13.87 -10.51 -16.51
CA SER A 125 13.79 -9.14 -17.02
C SER A 125 14.73 -8.22 -16.26
N ASP A 126 15.13 -7.10 -16.88
CA ASP A 126 15.89 -6.04 -16.20
C ASP A 126 14.99 -5.11 -15.37
N PHE A 127 13.73 -5.47 -15.16
CA PHE A 127 12.76 -4.69 -14.42
C PHE A 127 12.76 -5.07 -12.94
N CYS A 128 12.99 -4.07 -12.09
CA CYS A 128 12.87 -4.16 -10.64
C CYS A 128 11.90 -3.10 -10.12
N VAL A 129 11.20 -3.42 -9.05
CA VAL A 129 10.31 -2.53 -8.32
C VAL A 129 10.95 -2.28 -6.95
N ASP A 130 11.41 -1.06 -6.70
CA ASP A 130 11.75 -0.60 -5.35
C ASP A 130 10.48 -0.15 -4.65
N LEU A 131 10.43 -0.34 -3.34
CA LEU A 131 9.33 0.16 -2.54
C LEU A 131 9.15 1.68 -2.66
N GLY A 132 10.25 2.42 -2.84
CA GLY A 132 10.24 3.85 -3.13
C GLY A 132 9.59 4.20 -4.47
N ASP A 133 9.59 3.30 -5.46
CA ASP A 133 8.89 3.52 -6.73
C ASP A 133 7.37 3.55 -6.48
N ALA A 134 6.85 2.63 -5.66
CA ALA A 134 5.45 2.70 -5.20
C ALA A 134 5.19 3.95 -4.35
N GLY A 135 6.20 4.42 -3.60
CA GLY A 135 6.20 5.70 -2.88
C GLY A 135 6.07 6.92 -3.80
N SER A 136 6.63 6.86 -5.01
CA SER A 136 6.61 7.97 -5.97
C SER A 136 5.20 8.30 -6.48
N HIS A 137 4.25 7.36 -6.39
CA HIS A 137 2.82 7.62 -6.68
C HIS A 137 2.17 8.57 -5.65
N PHE A 138 2.86 8.85 -4.55
CA PHE A 138 2.47 9.81 -3.52
C PHE A 138 3.39 11.04 -3.49
N GLY A 139 4.45 11.06 -4.29
CA GLY A 139 5.51 12.08 -4.30
C GLY A 139 5.25 13.21 -5.28
#